data_AF-A0A930EQQ3-F1
#
_entry.id   AF-A0A930EQQ3-F1
#
_cell.length_a   1.000
_cell.length_b   1.000
_cell.length_c   1.000
_cell.angle_alpha   90.00
_cell.angle_beta   90.00
_cell.angle_gamma   90.00
#
_symmetry.space_group_name_H-M   'P 1'
#
loop_
_entity.id
_entity.type
_entity.pdbx_description
1 polymer ?
#
loop_
_entity_poly.entity_id
_entity_poly.type
_entity_poly.pdbx_seq_one_letter_code
_entity_poly.pdbx_strand_id
1 'polypeptide(L)'
;MNVLNASKQFLTKNSTTILMGLGTVTAVSSVAMAIKETPKAITKMYEKAKEIDPDTPIESVLYPKTDLYDKIGWKETLKSTWKCYIPTVLLAGTSLTCFFAAMHITSGKVVALSSAVAASQQIAEKYQQEVIDIIGKDKERDIRKKVNESNISETPVPSKSGLVVFGSGDTLVFDEVSGRYFLSDKESIRTAMNDFNQQVIWGSTQDLNDWYDVVGLEQITIGEYLGWNADRLMDISFDSMIAPNGEPCIVLNYLVQPSVNFKK
;
A
#
# COMPACT_ATOMS: atom_id res chain seq x y z
N MET A 1 -30.74 1.11 -22.62
CA MET A 1 -29.42 1.41 -22.02
C MET A 1 -28.36 1.04 -23.06
N ASN A 2 -27.72 2.02 -23.69
CA ASN A 2 -26.88 1.81 -24.88
C ASN A 2 -25.64 0.97 -24.55
N VAL A 3 -25.39 -0.09 -25.33
CA VAL A 3 -24.22 -0.99 -25.22
C VAL A 3 -22.91 -0.20 -25.15
N LEU A 4 -22.79 0.89 -25.90
CA LEU A 4 -21.64 1.80 -25.87
C LEU A 4 -21.38 2.43 -24.48
N ASN A 5 -22.42 2.77 -23.74
CA ASN A 5 -22.28 3.35 -22.40
C ASN A 5 -21.89 2.28 -21.38
N ALA A 6 -22.43 1.07 -21.53
CA ALA A 6 -22.05 -0.07 -20.70
C ALA A 6 -20.57 -0.46 -20.91
N SER A 7 -20.10 -0.53 -22.16
CA SER A 7 -18.69 -0.82 -22.47
C SER A 7 -17.75 0.26 -21.96
N LYS A 8 -18.09 1.55 -22.13
CA LYS A 8 -17.30 2.66 -21.56
C LYS A 8 -17.20 2.55 -20.04
N GLN A 9 -18.32 2.29 -19.37
CA GLN A 9 -18.36 2.17 -17.91
C GLN A 9 -17.58 0.95 -17.40
N PHE A 10 -17.62 -0.16 -18.12
CA PHE A 10 -16.81 -1.33 -17.80
C PHE A 10 -15.32 -1.05 -17.95
N LEU A 11 -14.91 -0.40 -19.05
CA LEU A 11 -13.53 -0.02 -19.32
C LEU A 11 -13.00 0.96 -18.27
N THR A 12 -13.77 1.96 -17.86
CA THR A 12 -13.30 2.91 -16.83
C THR A 12 -13.16 2.25 -15.47
N LYS A 13 -14.13 1.41 -15.06
CA LYS A 13 -14.08 0.69 -13.77
C LYS A 13 -12.92 -0.30 -13.69
N ASN A 14 -12.71 -1.09 -14.75
CA ASN A 14 -11.69 -2.16 -14.79
C ASN A 14 -10.40 -1.75 -15.51
N SER A 15 -10.21 -0.45 -15.79
CA SER A 15 -9.08 0.09 -16.55
C SER A 15 -7.72 -0.39 -16.04
N THR A 16 -7.48 -0.31 -14.73
CA THR A 16 -6.25 -0.79 -14.08
C THR A 16 -5.97 -2.27 -14.40
N THR A 17 -6.96 -3.14 -14.17
CA THR A 17 -6.82 -4.59 -14.37
C THR A 17 -6.62 -4.94 -15.84
N ILE A 18 -7.34 -4.26 -16.74
CA ILE A 18 -7.21 -4.46 -18.19
C ILE A 18 -5.82 -4.04 -18.68
N LEU A 19 -5.30 -2.89 -18.25
CA LEU A 19 -3.97 -2.43 -18.62
C LEU A 19 -2.87 -3.35 -18.08
N MET A 20 -3.00 -3.86 -16.85
CA MET A 20 -2.09 -4.88 -16.31
C MET A 20 -2.14 -6.19 -17.11
N GLY A 21 -3.33 -6.65 -17.48
CA GLY A 21 -3.52 -7.84 -18.32
C GLY A 21 -2.91 -7.68 -19.71
N LEU A 22 -3.16 -6.55 -20.37
CA LEU A 22 -2.57 -6.26 -21.68
C LEU A 22 -1.05 -6.10 -21.60
N GLY A 23 -0.55 -5.43 -20.56
CA GLY A 23 0.87 -5.23 -20.31
C GLY A 23 1.62 -6.54 -20.10
N THR A 24 1.04 -7.49 -19.36
CA THR A 24 1.64 -8.81 -19.13
C THR A 24 1.67 -9.66 -20.41
N VAL A 25 0.58 -9.70 -21.18
CA VAL A 25 0.53 -10.44 -22.46
C VAL A 25 1.55 -9.90 -23.46
N THR A 26 1.66 -8.58 -23.58
CA THR A 26 2.63 -7.94 -24.48
C THR A 26 4.08 -8.13 -24.02
N ALA A 27 4.35 -8.11 -22.71
CA ALA A 27 5.66 -8.42 -22.16
C ALA A 27 6.10 -9.85 -22.53
N VAL A 28 5.26 -10.86 -22.27
CA VAL A 28 5.57 -12.26 -22.60
C VAL A 28 5.78 -12.44 -24.10
N SER A 29 4.94 -11.80 -24.91
CA SER A 29 5.07 -11.81 -26.37
C SER A 29 6.39 -11.18 -26.84
N SER A 30 6.84 -10.11 -26.18
CA SER A 30 8.12 -9.47 -26.50
C SER A 30 9.31 -10.40 -26.26
N VAL A 31 9.29 -11.19 -25.18
CA VAL A 31 10.34 -12.17 -24.87
C VAL A 31 10.35 -13.30 -25.90
N ALA A 32 9.18 -13.84 -26.26
CA ALA A 32 9.08 -14.87 -27.30
C ALA A 32 9.59 -14.37 -28.65
N MET A 33 9.27 -13.13 -29.02
CA MET A 33 9.79 -12.48 -30.23
C MET A 33 11.31 -12.29 -30.15
N ALA A 34 11.84 -11.85 -29.01
CA ALA A 34 13.28 -11.71 -28.82
C ALA A 34 14.00 -13.05 -29.06
N ILE A 35 13.55 -14.12 -28.41
CA ILE A 35 14.12 -15.48 -28.56
C ILE A 35 14.07 -15.92 -30.03
N LYS A 36 12.97 -15.66 -30.74
CA LYS A 36 12.80 -16.03 -32.15
C LYS A 36 13.67 -15.21 -33.10
N GLU A 37 13.90 -13.93 -32.81
CA GLU A 37 14.63 -13.01 -33.69
C GLU A 37 16.16 -13.02 -33.42
N THR A 38 16.61 -13.44 -32.23
CA THR A 38 18.03 -13.55 -31.89
C THR A 38 18.83 -14.44 -32.86
N PRO A 39 18.36 -15.64 -33.28
CA PRO A 39 19.07 -16.43 -34.29
C PRO A 39 19.28 -15.69 -35.61
N LYS A 40 18.26 -14.95 -36.09
CA LYS A 40 18.37 -14.15 -37.32
C LYS A 40 19.35 -13.00 -37.17
N ALA A 41 19.42 -12.39 -35.98
CA ALA A 41 20.40 -11.35 -35.68
C ALA A 41 21.83 -11.91 -35.73
N ILE A 42 22.05 -13.11 -35.16
CA ILE A 42 23.34 -13.80 -35.20
C ILE A 42 23.73 -14.15 -36.65
N THR A 43 22.79 -14.66 -37.46
CA THR A 43 23.06 -14.93 -38.89
C THR A 43 23.48 -13.68 -39.65
N LYS A 44 22.82 -12.53 -39.44
CA LYS A 44 23.22 -11.26 -40.07
C LYS A 44 24.59 -10.75 -39.61
N MET A 45 24.92 -10.96 -38.34
CA MET A 45 26.27 -10.65 -37.84
C MET A 45 27.30 -11.54 -38.53
N TYR A 46 27.03 -12.85 -38.64
CA TYR A 46 27.91 -13.78 -39.34
C TYR A 46 28.12 -13.42 -40.81
N GLU A 47 27.06 -13.09 -41.54
CA GLU A 47 27.16 -12.63 -42.95
C GLU A 47 28.10 -11.43 -43.09
N LYS A 48 27.96 -10.43 -42.21
CA LYS A 48 28.87 -9.28 -42.19
C LYS A 48 30.30 -9.62 -41.78
N ALA A 49 30.50 -10.50 -40.81
CA ALA A 49 31.85 -10.94 -40.43
C ALA A 49 32.54 -11.67 -41.59
N LYS A 50 31.79 -12.45 -42.37
CA LYS A 50 32.29 -13.15 -43.55
C LYS A 50 32.65 -12.21 -44.72
N GLU A 51 31.93 -11.10 -44.87
CA GLU A 51 32.31 -10.03 -45.82
C GLU A 51 33.65 -9.38 -45.46
N ILE A 52 33.97 -9.28 -44.16
CA ILE A 52 35.23 -8.72 -43.66
C ILE A 52 36.37 -9.76 -43.72
N ASP A 53 36.07 -11.01 -43.35
CA ASP A 53 37.01 -12.12 -43.26
C ASP A 53 36.36 -13.42 -43.82
N PRO A 54 36.66 -13.79 -45.08
CA PRO A 54 36.07 -14.95 -45.75
C PRO A 54 36.30 -16.29 -45.04
N ASP A 55 37.35 -16.39 -44.22
CA ASP A 55 37.73 -17.61 -43.49
C ASP A 55 36.99 -17.74 -42.14
N THR A 56 36.02 -16.86 -41.86
CA THR A 56 35.21 -16.92 -40.64
C THR A 56 34.48 -18.28 -40.52
N PRO A 57 34.76 -19.09 -39.48
CA PRO A 57 34.19 -20.43 -39.34
C PRO A 57 32.67 -20.39 -39.14
N ILE A 58 31.95 -21.33 -39.76
CA ILE A 58 30.48 -21.48 -39.60
C ILE A 58 30.09 -21.75 -38.14
N GLU A 59 30.97 -22.37 -37.34
CA GLU A 59 30.77 -22.66 -35.92
C GLU A 59 30.55 -21.38 -35.07
N SER A 60 30.99 -20.22 -35.56
CA SER A 60 30.72 -18.91 -34.93
C SER A 60 29.24 -18.53 -34.86
N VAL A 61 28.37 -19.18 -35.67
CA VAL A 61 26.90 -19.03 -35.57
C VAL A 61 26.34 -19.75 -34.33
N LEU A 62 26.94 -20.88 -33.94
CA LEU A 62 26.51 -21.68 -32.79
C LEU A 62 27.07 -21.13 -31.48
N TYR A 63 28.28 -20.55 -31.52
CA TYR A 63 28.97 -19.94 -30.38
C TYR A 63 29.41 -18.50 -30.67
N PRO A 64 28.49 -17.53 -30.74
CA PRO A 64 28.77 -16.15 -31.16
C PRO A 64 29.52 -15.30 -30.13
N LYS A 65 30.01 -15.89 -29.03
CA LYS A 65 30.25 -15.24 -27.72
C LYS A 65 31.22 -14.06 -27.73
N THR A 66 32.12 -13.94 -28.70
CA THR A 66 33.12 -12.85 -28.78
C THR A 66 33.64 -12.61 -30.20
N ASP A 67 33.88 -13.67 -30.97
CA ASP A 67 34.59 -13.57 -32.26
C ASP A 67 33.85 -12.72 -33.31
N LEU A 68 32.51 -12.76 -33.32
CA LEU A 68 31.72 -11.93 -34.23
C LEU A 68 31.66 -10.48 -33.78
N TYR A 69 31.60 -10.23 -32.46
CA TYR A 69 31.49 -8.88 -31.91
C TYR A 69 32.80 -8.10 -32.04
N ASP A 70 33.93 -8.75 -31.78
CA ASP A 70 35.26 -8.15 -31.88
C ASP A 70 35.66 -7.88 -33.34
N LYS A 71 35.25 -8.74 -34.29
CA LYS A 71 35.52 -8.55 -35.73
C LYS A 71 34.71 -7.41 -36.35
N ILE A 72 33.42 -7.30 -36.02
CA ILE A 72 32.52 -6.31 -36.65
C ILE A 72 32.53 -4.97 -35.91
N GLY A 73 32.76 -5.01 -34.59
CA GLY A 73 32.65 -3.86 -33.69
C GLY A 73 31.20 -3.51 -33.33
N TRP A 74 31.05 -2.78 -32.22
CA TRP A 74 29.74 -2.52 -31.62
C TRP A 74 28.78 -1.69 -32.49
N LYS A 75 29.30 -0.68 -33.22
CA LYS A 75 28.49 0.21 -34.07
C LYS A 75 27.88 -0.54 -35.24
N GLU A 76 28.69 -1.34 -35.92
CA GLU A 76 28.25 -2.12 -37.08
C GLU A 76 27.38 -3.30 -36.65
N THR A 77 27.65 -3.92 -35.49
CA THR A 77 26.75 -4.91 -34.87
C THR A 77 25.36 -4.33 -34.66
N LEU A 78 25.27 -3.14 -34.04
CA LEU A 78 23.99 -2.47 -33.80
C LEU A 78 23.29 -2.14 -35.11
N LYS A 79 23.99 -1.55 -36.09
CA LYS A 79 23.46 -1.18 -37.41
C LYS A 79 22.88 -2.36 -38.19
N SER A 80 23.42 -3.57 -37.97
CA SER A 80 23.00 -4.79 -38.66
C SER A 80 21.81 -5.47 -38.00
N THR A 81 21.76 -5.42 -36.67
CA THR A 81 20.84 -6.26 -35.87
C THR A 81 19.61 -5.50 -35.38
N TRP A 82 19.66 -4.17 -35.25
CA TRP A 82 18.56 -3.39 -34.65
C TRP A 82 17.20 -3.61 -35.32
N LYS A 83 17.17 -3.79 -36.65
CA LYS A 83 15.92 -4.05 -37.40
C LYS A 83 15.23 -5.34 -36.97
N CYS A 84 15.99 -6.35 -36.51
CA CYS A 84 15.43 -7.62 -36.05
C CYS A 84 14.67 -7.47 -34.72
N TYR A 85 15.03 -6.46 -33.92
CA TYR A 85 14.42 -6.21 -32.62
C TYR A 85 13.27 -5.20 -32.65
N ILE A 86 12.92 -4.62 -33.80
CA ILE A 86 11.78 -3.68 -33.92
C ILE A 86 10.49 -4.26 -33.31
N PRO A 87 10.05 -5.50 -33.63
CA PRO A 87 8.83 -6.06 -33.04
C PRO A 87 8.93 -6.23 -31.53
N THR A 88 10.11 -6.63 -31.04
CA THR A 88 10.39 -6.81 -29.62
C THR A 88 10.29 -5.47 -28.87
N VAL A 89 10.93 -4.42 -29.39
CA VAL A 89 10.91 -3.08 -28.80
C VAL A 89 9.51 -2.48 -28.79
N LEU A 90 8.72 -2.68 -29.85
CA LEU A 90 7.33 -2.21 -29.90
C LEU A 90 6.46 -2.88 -28.82
N LEU A 91 6.57 -4.20 -28.68
CA LEU A 91 5.82 -4.95 -27.66
C LEU A 91 6.27 -4.59 -26.23
N ALA A 92 7.58 -4.50 -26.00
CA ALA A 92 8.13 -4.10 -24.71
C ALA A 92 7.73 -2.66 -24.34
N GLY A 93 7.80 -1.73 -25.29
CA GLY A 93 7.36 -0.35 -25.09
C GLY A 93 5.86 -0.24 -24.81
N THR A 94 5.03 -1.03 -25.51
CA THR A 94 3.59 -1.10 -25.24
C THR A 94 3.29 -1.63 -23.84
N SER A 95 4.03 -2.66 -23.40
CA SER A 95 3.89 -3.20 -22.05
C SER A 95 4.20 -2.15 -20.98
N LEU A 96 5.32 -1.44 -21.15
CA LEU A 96 5.76 -0.42 -20.20
C LEU A 96 4.77 0.76 -20.11
N THR A 97 4.23 1.22 -21.25
CA THR A 97 3.20 2.27 -21.23
C THR A 97 1.92 1.81 -20.55
N CYS A 98 1.51 0.55 -20.75
CA CYS A 98 0.36 -0.03 -20.05
C CYS A 98 0.57 -0.04 -18.53
N PHE A 99 1.77 -0.42 -18.05
CA PHE A 99 2.07 -0.42 -16.62
C PHE A 99 2.08 0.97 -16.01
N PHE A 100 2.74 1.95 -16.64
CA PHE A 100 2.74 3.33 -16.14
C PHE A 100 1.33 3.94 -16.13
N ALA A 101 0.52 3.67 -17.16
CA ALA A 101 -0.87 4.11 -17.19
C ALA A 101 -1.70 3.46 -16.06
N ALA A 102 -1.51 2.15 -15.81
CA ALA A 102 -2.18 1.45 -14.72
C ALA A 102 -1.79 2.02 -13.35
N MET A 103 -0.50 2.28 -13.12
CA MET A 103 0.01 2.90 -11.89
C MET A 103 -0.60 4.29 -11.68
N HIS A 104 -0.58 5.14 -12.70
CA HIS A 104 -1.14 6.50 -12.62
C HIS A 104 -2.63 6.51 -12.22
N ILE A 105 -3.43 5.62 -12.83
CA ILE A 105 -4.86 5.48 -12.50
C ILE A 105 -5.04 5.01 -11.05
N THR A 106 -4.25 4.04 -10.60
CA THR A 106 -4.33 3.53 -9.22
C THR A 106 -3.93 4.60 -8.22
N SER A 107 -2.87 5.38 -8.46
CA SER A 107 -2.47 6.49 -7.60
C SER A 107 -3.59 7.53 -7.46
N GLY A 108 -4.28 7.86 -8.56
CA GLY A 108 -5.43 8.77 -8.51
C GLY A 108 -6.58 8.25 -7.64
N LYS A 109 -6.86 6.93 -7.70
CA LYS A 109 -7.88 6.29 -6.84
C LYS A 109 -7.50 6.35 -5.36
N VAL A 110 -6.23 6.07 -5.04
CA VAL A 110 -5.73 6.15 -3.65
C VAL A 110 -5.88 7.57 -3.12
N VAL A 111 -5.45 8.59 -3.88
CA VAL A 111 -5.61 10.00 -3.49
C VAL A 111 -7.08 10.38 -3.28
N ALA A 112 -7.98 9.93 -4.15
CA ALA A 112 -9.41 10.18 -4.00
C ALA A 112 -9.98 9.54 -2.73
N LEU A 113 -9.60 8.29 -2.42
CA LEU A 113 -10.00 7.60 -1.19
C LEU A 113 -9.47 8.32 0.06
N SER A 114 -8.18 8.67 0.09
CA SER A 114 -7.59 9.43 1.20
C SER A 114 -8.28 10.79 1.40
N SER A 115 -8.64 11.46 0.30
CA SER A 115 -9.38 12.73 0.35
C SER A 115 -10.80 12.55 0.89
N ALA A 116 -11.48 11.45 0.52
CA ALA A 116 -12.79 11.12 1.06
C ALA A 116 -12.71 10.81 2.57
N VAL A 117 -11.71 10.04 3.01
CA VAL A 117 -11.46 9.79 4.44
C VAL A 117 -11.15 11.10 5.18
N ALA A 118 -10.32 11.98 4.61
CA ALA A 118 -10.05 13.30 5.19
C ALA A 118 -11.33 14.12 5.38
N ALA A 119 -12.19 14.14 4.36
CA ALA A 119 -13.47 14.85 4.41
C ALA A 119 -14.42 14.23 5.45
N SER A 120 -14.51 12.90 5.52
CA SER A 120 -15.30 12.20 6.52
C SER A 120 -14.81 12.48 7.94
N GLN A 121 -13.49 12.48 8.16
CA GLN A 121 -12.88 12.83 9.45
C GLN A 121 -13.23 14.27 9.84
N GLN A 122 -13.10 15.23 8.91
CA GLN A 122 -13.47 16.61 9.16
C GLN A 122 -14.96 16.78 9.50
N ILE A 123 -15.84 16.04 8.82
CA ILE A 123 -17.28 16.05 9.12
C ILE A 123 -17.53 15.48 10.53
N ALA A 124 -16.88 14.37 10.89
CA ALA A 124 -17.02 13.75 12.20
C ALA A 124 -16.51 14.68 13.33
N GLU A 125 -15.33 15.27 13.16
CA GLU A 125 -14.76 16.23 14.10
C GLU A 125 -15.65 17.46 14.28
N LYS A 126 -16.15 18.02 13.18
CA LYS A 126 -17.08 19.15 13.23
C LYS A 126 -18.39 18.76 13.92
N TYR A 127 -18.94 17.59 13.61
CA TYR A 127 -20.16 17.10 14.26
C TYR A 127 -19.94 16.92 15.77
N GLN A 128 -18.83 16.30 16.17
CA GLN A 128 -18.48 16.14 17.58
C GLN A 128 -18.35 17.49 18.27
N GLN A 129 -17.69 18.47 17.65
CA GLN A 129 -17.55 19.81 18.20
C GLN A 129 -18.90 20.51 18.39
N GLU A 130 -19.79 20.46 17.40
CA GLU A 130 -21.15 21.03 17.51
C GLU A 130 -21.98 20.34 18.60
N VAL A 131 -21.84 19.02 18.77
CA VAL A 131 -22.46 18.28 19.88
C VAL A 131 -21.92 18.80 21.21
N ILE A 132 -20.60 18.97 21.35
CA ILE A 132 -19.99 19.53 22.56
C ILE A 132 -20.52 20.94 22.84
N ASP A 133 -20.64 21.78 21.81
CA ASP A 133 -21.06 23.17 21.95
C ASP A 133 -22.54 23.30 22.35
N ILE A 134 -23.42 22.42 21.84
CA ILE A 134 -24.86 22.47 22.11
C ILE A 134 -25.23 21.81 23.45
N ILE A 135 -24.72 20.59 23.71
CA ILE A 135 -25.16 19.78 24.86
C ILE A 135 -24.10 19.62 25.96
N GLY A 136 -22.87 20.11 25.74
CA GLY A 136 -21.77 20.06 26.69
C GLY A 136 -20.97 18.77 26.67
N LYS A 137 -19.73 18.84 27.17
CA LYS A 137 -18.76 17.72 27.19
C LYS A 137 -19.26 16.49 27.95
N ASP A 138 -19.97 16.67 29.07
CA ASP A 138 -20.44 15.53 29.86
C ASP A 138 -21.48 14.68 29.12
N LYS A 139 -22.41 15.33 28.40
CA LYS A 139 -23.40 14.61 27.60
C LYS A 139 -22.81 14.02 26.32
N GLU A 140 -21.82 14.69 25.71
CA GLU A 140 -21.05 14.08 24.61
C GLU A 140 -20.35 12.79 25.06
N ARG A 141 -19.74 12.80 26.25
CA ARG A 141 -19.13 11.60 26.84
C ARG A 141 -20.16 10.48 27.01
N ASP A 142 -21.37 10.79 27.47
CA ASP A 142 -22.44 9.79 27.59
C ASP A 142 -22.87 9.21 26.23
N ILE A 143 -22.87 10.03 25.17
CA ILE A 143 -23.14 9.57 23.80
C ILE A 143 -22.02 8.65 23.31
N ARG A 144 -20.76 9.07 23.45
CA ARG A 144 -19.59 8.26 23.09
C ARG A 144 -19.59 6.92 23.84
N LYS A 145 -19.92 6.95 25.13
CA LYS A 145 -20.06 5.73 25.94
C LYS A 145 -21.08 4.77 25.33
N LYS A 146 -22.26 5.25 24.91
CA LYS A 146 -23.28 4.40 24.27
C LYS A 146 -22.80 3.82 22.92
N VAL A 147 -22.02 4.57 22.16
CA VAL A 147 -21.41 4.06 20.90
C VAL A 147 -20.45 2.92 21.21
N ASN A 148 -19.58 3.10 22.20
CA ASN A 148 -18.64 2.08 22.63
C ASN A 148 -19.33 0.83 23.18
N GLU A 149 -20.42 0.98 23.95
CA GLU A 149 -21.25 -0.13 24.40
C GLU A 149 -21.78 -0.95 23.21
N SER A 150 -22.24 -0.28 22.15
CA SER A 150 -22.67 -0.95 20.91
C SER A 150 -21.52 -1.69 20.24
N ASN A 151 -20.39 -1.03 20.01
CA ASN A 151 -19.22 -1.60 19.35
C ASN A 151 -18.68 -2.84 20.07
N ILE A 152 -18.61 -2.78 21.40
CA ILE A 152 -18.15 -3.90 22.23
C ILE A 152 -19.15 -5.05 22.20
N SER A 153 -20.46 -4.75 22.25
CA SER A 153 -21.50 -5.78 22.20
C SER A 153 -21.49 -6.58 20.89
N GLU A 154 -21.11 -5.93 19.79
CA GLU A 154 -21.02 -6.54 18.46
C GLU A 154 -19.69 -7.25 18.20
N THR A 155 -18.67 -7.03 19.03
CA THR A 155 -17.32 -7.57 18.84
C THR A 155 -17.07 -8.77 19.76
N PRO A 156 -16.97 -10.01 19.22
CA PRO A 156 -16.68 -11.19 20.03
C PRO A 156 -15.33 -11.09 20.74
N VAL A 157 -15.27 -11.53 22.00
CA VAL A 157 -14.02 -11.56 22.77
C VAL A 157 -13.24 -12.84 22.45
N PRO A 158 -11.99 -12.74 21.96
CA PRO A 158 -11.13 -13.92 21.76
C PRO A 158 -10.76 -14.61 23.08
N SER A 159 -10.26 -15.85 23.01
CA SER A 159 -9.65 -16.51 24.16
C SER A 159 -8.45 -15.71 24.66
N LYS A 160 -8.31 -15.54 25.99
CA LYS A 160 -7.20 -14.81 26.61
C LYS A 160 -5.82 -15.31 26.19
N SER A 161 -5.68 -16.62 25.94
CA SER A 161 -4.42 -17.22 25.49
C SER A 161 -3.93 -16.73 24.13
N GLY A 162 -4.81 -16.13 23.31
CA GLY A 162 -4.48 -15.56 22.01
C GLY A 162 -4.39 -14.04 22.00
N LEU A 163 -4.54 -13.38 23.16
CA LEU A 163 -4.44 -11.93 23.26
C LEU A 163 -3.00 -11.51 23.49
N VAL A 164 -2.62 -10.41 22.85
CA VAL A 164 -1.37 -9.70 23.13
C VAL A 164 -1.40 -9.21 24.58
N VAL A 165 -0.31 -9.38 25.31
CA VAL A 165 -0.12 -8.83 26.66
C VAL A 165 0.88 -7.68 26.57
N PHE A 166 0.43 -6.49 26.94
CA PHE A 166 1.23 -5.28 26.95
C PHE A 166 1.36 -4.72 28.37
N GLY A 167 2.60 -4.48 28.81
CA GLY A 167 2.86 -3.98 30.15
C GLY A 167 2.63 -5.01 31.25
N SER A 168 2.29 -4.54 32.45
CA SER A 168 2.14 -5.40 33.64
C SER A 168 0.71 -5.86 33.92
N GLY A 169 -0.28 -5.27 33.28
CA GLY A 169 -1.69 -5.54 33.51
C GLY A 169 -2.24 -6.75 32.75
N ASP A 170 -3.27 -7.38 33.33
CA ASP A 170 -4.03 -8.50 32.77
C ASP A 170 -5.49 -8.12 32.48
N THR A 171 -5.82 -6.83 32.49
CA THR A 171 -7.18 -6.35 32.23
C THR A 171 -7.43 -6.29 30.73
N LEU A 172 -8.63 -6.72 30.31
CA LEU A 172 -9.05 -6.66 28.91
C LEU A 172 -9.15 -5.19 28.47
N VAL A 173 -8.52 -4.86 27.35
CA VAL A 173 -8.55 -3.54 26.73
C VAL A 173 -9.10 -3.68 25.32
N PHE A 174 -10.11 -2.85 24.99
CA PHE A 174 -10.67 -2.73 23.65
C PHE A 174 -10.15 -1.46 22.98
N ASP A 175 -9.49 -1.61 21.83
CA ASP A 175 -9.04 -0.51 20.98
C ASP A 175 -10.16 -0.09 20.02
N GLU A 176 -10.71 1.11 20.20
CA GLU A 176 -11.85 1.61 19.40
C GLU A 176 -11.53 1.67 17.90
N VAL A 177 -10.27 1.98 17.54
CA VAL A 177 -9.88 2.21 16.14
C VAL A 177 -9.73 0.89 15.38
N SER A 178 -9.06 -0.12 15.95
CA SER A 178 -8.92 -1.41 15.28
C SER A 178 -10.04 -2.41 15.58
N GLY A 179 -10.86 -2.15 16.61
CA GLY A 179 -11.88 -3.10 17.07
C GLY A 179 -11.28 -4.38 17.68
N ARG A 180 -10.04 -4.32 18.18
CA ARG A 180 -9.31 -5.47 18.72
C ARG A 180 -9.21 -5.42 20.23
N TYR A 181 -9.04 -6.59 20.81
CA TYR A 181 -8.77 -6.75 22.23
C TYR A 181 -7.28 -7.06 22.48
N PHE A 182 -6.76 -6.58 23.60
CA PHE A 182 -5.47 -6.97 24.16
C PHE A 182 -5.53 -6.89 25.69
N LEU A 183 -4.48 -7.35 26.39
CA LEU A 183 -4.39 -7.32 27.84
C LEU A 183 -3.38 -6.24 28.27
N SER A 184 -3.79 -5.35 29.16
CA SER A 184 -2.89 -4.31 29.71
C SER A 184 -3.49 -3.64 30.95
N ASP A 185 -2.86 -2.57 31.42
CA ASP A 185 -3.33 -1.64 32.43
C ASP A 185 -3.23 -0.18 31.96
N LYS A 186 -3.98 0.72 32.61
CA LYS A 186 -4.06 2.14 32.20
C LYS A 186 -2.71 2.86 32.30
N GLU A 187 -1.85 2.50 33.24
CA GLU A 187 -0.58 3.19 33.47
C GLU A 187 0.48 2.78 32.46
N SER A 188 0.53 1.49 32.09
CA SER A 188 1.35 0.98 30.99
C SER A 188 1.02 1.70 29.69
N ILE A 189 -0.27 1.83 29.34
CA ILE A 189 -0.71 2.52 28.12
C ILE A 189 -0.40 4.03 28.18
N ARG A 190 -0.59 4.68 29.33
CA ARG A 190 -0.23 6.12 29.50
C ARG A 190 1.26 6.36 29.32
N THR A 191 2.09 5.49 29.88
CA THR A 191 3.55 5.58 29.73
C THR A 191 3.93 5.44 28.26
N ALA A 192 3.36 4.45 27.58
CA ALA A 192 3.56 4.23 26.15
C ALA A 192 3.16 5.44 25.29
N MET A 193 2.01 6.05 25.57
CA MET A 193 1.54 7.26 24.87
C MET A 193 2.52 8.42 25.07
N ASN A 194 3.07 8.60 26.28
CA ASN A 194 4.02 9.67 26.56
C ASN A 194 5.33 9.46 25.77
N ASP A 195 5.85 8.24 25.74
CA ASP A 195 7.05 7.89 24.99
C ASP A 195 6.82 8.06 23.47
N PHE A 196 5.66 7.62 22.98
CA PHE A 196 5.23 7.81 21.59
C PHE A 196 5.15 9.30 21.22
N ASN A 197 4.48 10.11 22.04
CA ASN A 197 4.38 11.56 21.83
C ASN A 197 5.75 12.25 21.90
N GLN A 198 6.67 11.78 22.75
CA GLN A 198 8.03 12.31 22.80
C GLN A 198 8.76 12.12 21.47
N GLN A 199 8.61 10.95 20.82
CA GLN A 199 9.16 10.70 19.49
C GLN A 199 8.54 11.62 18.43
N VAL A 200 7.21 11.84 18.50
CA VAL A 200 6.51 12.77 17.62
C VAL A 200 7.08 14.19 17.76
N ILE A 201 7.28 14.65 19.00
CA ILE A 201 7.81 15.98 19.31
C ILE A 201 9.25 16.17 18.81
N TRP A 202 10.08 15.13 18.84
CA TRP A 202 11.48 15.19 18.36
C TRP A 202 11.63 15.26 16.83
N GLY A 203 10.53 15.46 16.12
CA GLY A 203 10.53 15.79 14.69
C GLY A 203 10.23 14.59 13.79
N SER A 204 9.77 13.47 14.36
CA SER A 204 9.15 12.41 13.57
C SER A 204 7.64 12.60 13.50
N THR A 205 7.03 12.24 12.38
CA THR A 205 5.61 11.89 12.37
C THR A 205 5.53 10.41 12.68
N GLN A 206 4.49 10.00 13.41
CA GLN A 206 4.31 8.59 13.79
C GLN A 206 2.92 8.16 13.34
N ASP A 207 2.86 6.98 12.74
CA ASP A 207 1.63 6.41 12.22
C ASP A 207 0.98 5.44 13.23
N LEU A 208 -0.22 5.00 12.91
CA LEU A 208 -0.99 4.13 13.80
C LEU A 208 -0.36 2.74 13.93
N ASN A 209 0.40 2.30 12.93
CA ASN A 209 1.16 1.06 13.04
C ASN A 209 2.39 1.24 13.94
N ASP A 210 3.06 2.39 13.92
CA ASP A 210 4.11 2.69 14.90
C ASP A 210 3.56 2.62 16.34
N TRP A 211 2.33 3.10 16.58
CA TRP A 211 1.65 2.94 17.87
C TRP A 211 1.35 1.47 18.19
N TYR A 212 0.86 0.70 17.22
CA TYR A 212 0.60 -0.72 17.43
C TYR A 212 1.86 -1.53 17.72
N ASP A 213 2.99 -1.18 17.11
CA ASP A 213 4.28 -1.79 17.43
C ASP A 213 4.68 -1.51 18.88
N VAL A 214 4.44 -0.29 19.38
CA VAL A 214 4.69 0.07 20.79
C VAL A 214 3.85 -0.79 21.75
N VAL A 215 2.57 -1.00 21.45
CA VAL A 215 1.67 -1.82 22.30
C VAL A 215 1.67 -3.32 21.96
N GLY A 216 2.54 -3.75 21.05
CA GLY A 216 2.69 -5.16 20.65
C GLY A 216 1.54 -5.72 19.81
N LEU A 217 0.69 -4.87 19.25
CA LEU A 217 -0.41 -5.26 18.37
C LEU A 217 0.08 -5.46 16.94
N GLU A 218 -0.59 -6.36 16.20
CA GLU A 218 -0.30 -6.54 14.77
C GLU A 218 -0.63 -5.25 13.99
N GLN A 219 0.20 -4.93 13.00
CA GLN A 219 -0.07 -3.81 12.11
C GLN A 219 -1.33 -4.06 11.27
N ILE A 220 -2.04 -2.99 10.92
CA ILE A 220 -3.19 -3.04 10.02
C ILE A 220 -2.92 -2.23 8.76
N THR A 221 -3.55 -2.60 7.65
CA THR A 221 -3.29 -1.95 6.35
C THR A 221 -3.55 -0.45 6.37
N ILE A 222 -4.55 0.02 7.11
CA ILE A 222 -4.84 1.45 7.19
C ILE A 222 -3.88 2.22 8.11
N GLY A 223 -3.12 1.51 8.96
CA GLY A 223 -2.32 2.12 10.02
C GLY A 223 -1.18 3.00 9.51
N GLU A 224 -0.58 2.65 8.36
CA GLU A 224 0.49 3.45 7.73
C GLU A 224 0.01 4.80 7.13
N TYR A 225 -1.31 4.97 6.99
CA TYR A 225 -1.96 6.14 6.39
C TYR A 225 -2.60 7.07 7.41
N LEU A 226 -2.66 6.68 8.67
CA LEU A 226 -3.28 7.42 9.77
C LEU A 226 -2.23 7.66 10.84
N GLY A 227 -2.14 8.88 11.39
CA GLY A 227 -1.15 9.13 12.43
C GLY A 227 -1.25 10.48 13.11
N TRP A 228 -0.18 10.83 13.81
CA TRP A 228 -0.06 12.04 14.62
C TRP A 228 1.22 12.80 14.28
N ASN A 229 1.22 14.10 14.58
CA ASN A 229 2.35 14.99 14.35
C ASN A 229 2.45 16.02 15.49
N ALA A 230 3.48 16.86 15.46
CA ALA A 230 3.75 17.82 16.53
C ALA A 230 2.61 18.82 16.81
N ASP A 231 1.77 19.11 15.81
CA ASP A 231 0.59 19.99 15.96
C ASP A 231 -0.63 19.25 16.53
N ARG A 232 -0.63 17.91 16.45
CA ARG A 232 -1.76 17.05 16.79
C ARG A 232 -1.23 15.78 17.46
N LEU A 233 -0.77 15.93 18.70
CA LEU A 233 -0.28 14.82 19.52
C LEU A 233 -1.40 13.83 19.86
N MET A 234 -1.04 12.57 20.10
CA MET A 234 -1.97 11.56 20.55
C MET A 234 -2.49 11.92 21.95
N ASP A 235 -3.80 11.86 22.13
CA ASP A 235 -4.44 12.01 23.44
C ASP A 235 -5.46 10.88 23.60
N ILE A 236 -5.32 10.10 24.66
CA ILE A 236 -6.16 8.93 24.93
C ILE A 236 -6.98 9.13 26.20
N SER A 237 -8.19 8.58 26.19
CA SER A 237 -9.03 8.48 27.38
C SER A 237 -9.50 7.05 27.60
N PHE A 238 -9.76 6.72 28.87
CA PHE A 238 -10.17 5.38 29.27
C PHE A 238 -11.59 5.39 29.81
N ASP A 239 -12.46 4.60 29.20
CA ASP A 239 -13.74 4.23 29.79
C ASP A 239 -13.68 2.80 30.37
N SER A 240 -14.75 2.40 31.06
CA SER A 240 -14.85 1.06 31.65
C SER A 240 -16.23 0.49 31.37
N MET A 241 -16.25 -0.73 30.83
CA MET A 241 -17.44 -1.43 30.34
C MET A 241 -17.36 -2.93 30.66
N ILE A 242 -18.44 -3.65 30.36
CA ILE A 242 -18.50 -5.11 30.45
C ILE A 242 -18.47 -5.65 29.03
N ALA A 243 -17.52 -6.52 28.72
CA ALA A 243 -17.42 -7.17 27.42
C ALA A 243 -18.49 -8.30 27.28
N PRO A 244 -18.78 -8.79 26.06
CA PRO A 244 -19.80 -9.82 25.85
C PRO A 244 -19.61 -11.12 26.64
N ASN A 245 -18.36 -11.42 27.03
CA ASN A 245 -18.02 -12.58 27.86
C ASN A 245 -18.25 -12.34 29.37
N GLY A 246 -18.76 -11.17 29.77
CA GLY A 246 -19.01 -10.78 31.16
C GLY A 246 -17.81 -10.20 31.90
N GLU A 247 -16.64 -10.08 31.26
CA GLU A 247 -15.44 -9.55 31.90
C GLU A 247 -15.39 -8.02 31.90
N PRO A 248 -14.83 -7.40 32.96
CA PRO A 248 -14.50 -5.98 32.95
C PRO A 248 -13.51 -5.67 31.82
N CYS A 249 -13.82 -4.63 31.05
CA CYS A 249 -13.05 -4.18 29.91
C CYS A 249 -12.78 -2.68 30.00
N ILE A 250 -11.53 -2.28 29.74
CA ILE A 250 -11.13 -0.89 29.55
C ILE A 250 -11.33 -0.56 28.07
N VAL A 251 -11.97 0.57 27.79
CA VAL A 251 -12.09 1.07 26.41
C VAL A 251 -11.04 2.14 26.20
N LEU A 252 -10.17 1.94 25.21
CA LEU A 252 -9.17 2.91 24.78
C LEU A 252 -9.79 3.80 23.69
N ASN A 253 -10.11 5.04 24.05
CA ASN A 253 -10.60 6.04 23.11
C ASN A 253 -9.49 7.02 22.75
N TYR A 254 -9.49 7.51 21.51
CA TYR A 254 -8.58 8.56 21.06
C TYR A 254 -9.32 9.89 21.05
N LEU A 255 -9.06 10.74 22.04
CA LEU A 255 -9.59 12.11 22.07
C LEU A 255 -9.07 12.92 20.89
N VAL A 256 -7.82 12.68 20.50
CA VAL A 256 -7.25 13.15 19.25
C VAL A 256 -7.12 11.96 18.30
N GLN A 257 -8.10 11.82 17.41
CA GLN A 257 -8.11 10.75 16.40
C GLN A 257 -6.89 10.86 15.47
N PRO A 258 -6.33 9.74 14.97
CA PRO A 258 -5.24 9.79 14.01
C PRO A 258 -5.73 10.42 12.70
N SER A 259 -4.89 11.21 12.05
CA SER A 259 -5.24 11.96 10.84
C SER A 259 -4.58 11.37 9.60
N VAL A 260 -5.29 11.42 8.48
CA VAL A 260 -4.70 11.15 7.15
C VAL A 260 -3.68 12.21 6.70
N ASN A 261 -3.68 13.38 7.33
CA ASN A 261 -2.84 14.52 6.96
C ASN A 261 -1.63 14.71 7.91
N PHE A 262 -1.21 13.67 8.63
CA PHE A 262 -0.16 13.79 9.64
C PHE A 262 1.26 13.95 9.07
N LYS A 263 1.55 13.41 7.87
CA LYS A 263 2.86 13.51 7.20
C LYS A 263 3.11 14.85 6.49
N LYS A 264 2.30 15.89 6.75
CA LYS A 264 2.41 17.20 6.10
C LYS A 264 3.35 18.13 6.83
#